data_AF-A0A0G0U6Z7-F1
#
_entry.id   AF-A0A0G0U6Z7-F1
#
_cell.length_a   1.000
_cell.length_b   1.000
_cell.length_c   1.000
_cell.angle_alpha   90.00
_cell.angle_beta   90.00
_cell.angle_gamma   90.00
#
_symmetry.space_group_name_H-M   'P 1'
#
loop_
_entity.id
_entity.type
_entity.pdbx_description
1 polymer ?
#
loop_
_entity_poly.entity_id
_entity_poly.type
_entity_poly.pdbx_seq_one_letter_code
_entity_poly.pdbx_strand_id
1 'polypeptide(L)'
;GRPIHTEEQRKEILESLNFIDKVIVLKDKMTDKDYLDFVVKIRPSVIAVTEGDVILKKKERQAKIVGASIVKIPKMKALSTSQISKLLQLD
;
A
#
# COMPACT_ATOMS: atom_id res chain seq x y z
N GLY A 1 -7.14 11.55 -9.67
CA GLY A 1 -7.27 10.96 -11.02
C GLY A 1 -8.26 9.82 -10.97
N ARG A 2 -9.02 9.58 -12.04
CA ARG A 2 -9.94 8.44 -12.13
C ARG A 2 -9.11 7.15 -12.29
N PRO A 3 -9.25 6.14 -11.41
CA PRO A 3 -8.56 4.86 -11.58
C PRO A 3 -8.97 4.20 -12.91
N ILE A 4 -7.99 3.63 -13.62
CA ILE A 4 -8.24 2.86 -14.85
C ILE A 4 -8.85 1.50 -14.51
N HIS A 5 -8.37 0.87 -13.43
CA HIS A 5 -8.83 -0.42 -12.94
C HIS A 5 -9.77 -0.26 -11.74
N THR A 6 -10.78 -1.13 -11.64
CA THR A 6 -11.64 -1.24 -10.45
C THR A 6 -10.86 -1.76 -9.25
N GLU A 7 -11.43 -1.67 -8.04
CA GLU A 7 -10.80 -2.20 -6.85
C GLU A 7 -10.63 -3.73 -6.92
N GLU A 8 -11.61 -4.45 -7.46
CA GLU A 8 -11.53 -5.90 -7.69
C GLU A 8 -10.41 -6.26 -8.66
N GLN A 9 -10.31 -5.55 -9.79
CA GLN A 9 -9.23 -5.80 -10.76
C GLN A 9 -7.85 -5.54 -10.16
N ARG A 10 -7.71 -4.49 -9.36
CA ARG A 10 -6.44 -4.19 -8.67
C ARG A 10 -6.09 -5.26 -7.63
N LYS A 11 -7.10 -5.79 -6.94
CA LYS A 11 -6.92 -6.90 -6.00
C LYS A 11 -6.39 -8.13 -6.73
N GLU A 12 -7.02 -8.52 -7.83
CA GLU A 12 -6.62 -9.68 -8.65
C GLU A 12 -5.18 -9.53 -9.16
N ILE A 13 -4.80 -8.36 -9.67
CA ILE A 13 -3.44 -8.08 -10.12
C ILE A 13 -2.44 -8.27 -8.98
N LEU A 14 -2.73 -7.76 -7.77
CA LEU A 14 -1.84 -7.92 -6.62
C LEU A 14 -1.76 -9.36 -6.12
N GLU A 15 -2.87 -10.10 -6.14
CA GLU A 15 -2.94 -11.52 -5.74
C GLU A 15 -2.20 -12.44 -6.72
N SER A 16 -1.98 -12.00 -7.97
CA SER A 16 -1.19 -12.77 -8.96
C SER A 16 0.33 -12.76 -8.72
N LEU A 17 0.83 -11.90 -7.82
CA LEU A 17 2.25 -11.77 -7.52
C LEU A 17 2.70 -12.88 -6.57
N ASN A 18 3.72 -13.64 -6.95
CA ASN A 18 4.18 -14.82 -6.19
C ASN A 18 4.64 -14.56 -4.74
N PHE A 19 5.03 -13.31 -4.43
CA PHE A 19 5.49 -12.91 -3.09
C PHE A 19 4.37 -12.32 -2.23
N ILE A 20 3.12 -12.28 -2.72
CA ILE A 20 1.97 -11.78 -1.99
C ILE A 20 1.16 -12.98 -1.48
N ASP A 21 1.12 -13.14 -0.15
CA ASP A 21 0.29 -14.18 0.48
C ASP A 21 -1.19 -13.78 0.56
N LYS A 22 -1.48 -12.48 0.71
CA LYS A 22 -2.83 -11.98 0.93
C LYS A 22 -3.00 -10.51 0.58
N VAL A 23 -4.12 -10.18 -0.07
CA VAL A 23 -4.57 -8.81 -0.29
C VAL A 23 -5.87 -8.56 0.48
N ILE A 24 -5.91 -7.48 1.25
CA ILE A 24 -7.10 -7.10 2.03
C ILE A 24 -7.66 -5.80 1.47
N VAL A 25 -8.87 -5.86 0.93
CA VAL A 25 -9.62 -4.68 0.48
C VAL A 25 -10.16 -3.96 1.73
N LEU A 26 -9.85 -2.67 1.83
CA LEU A 26 -10.29 -1.83 2.94
C LEU A 26 -11.68 -1.28 2.66
N LYS A 27 -12.37 -0.84 3.71
CA LYS A 27 -13.65 -0.15 3.54
C LYS A 27 -13.43 1.22 2.90
N ASP A 28 -14.35 1.62 2.05
CA ASP A 28 -14.33 2.88 1.28
C ASP A 28 -14.10 4.13 2.15
N LYS A 29 -14.65 4.14 3.37
CA LYS A 29 -14.50 5.23 4.35
C LYS A 29 -14.03 4.66 5.68
N MET A 30 -12.72 4.69 5.90
CA MET A 30 -12.12 4.39 7.20
C MET A 30 -11.71 5.68 7.91
N THR A 31 -12.05 5.79 9.18
CA THR A 31 -11.43 6.78 10.07
C THR A 31 -10.04 6.32 10.51
N ASP A 32 -9.24 7.23 11.06
CA ASP A 32 -7.95 6.88 11.68
C ASP A 32 -8.10 5.78 12.75
N LYS A 33 -9.22 5.79 13.49
CA LYS A 33 -9.54 4.77 14.50
C LYS A 33 -9.86 3.43 13.87
N ASP A 34 -10.70 3.40 12.83
CA ASP A 34 -11.04 2.13 12.16
C ASP A 34 -9.79 1.46 11.59
N TYR A 35 -8.87 2.24 11.03
CA TYR A 35 -7.61 1.73 10.50
C TYR A 35 -6.68 1.24 11.62
N LEU A 36 -6.59 1.98 12.73
CA LEU A 36 -5.82 1.53 13.89
C LEU A 36 -6.37 0.21 14.45
N ASP A 37 -7.69 0.10 14.63
CA ASP A 37 -8.34 -1.12 15.14
C ASP A 37 -8.08 -2.31 14.20
N PHE A 38 -8.05 -2.07 12.88
CA PHE A 38 -7.65 -3.06 11.89
C PHE A 38 -6.19 -3.50 12.02
N VAL A 39 -5.25 -2.55 12.17
CA VAL A 39 -3.82 -2.86 12.38
C VAL A 39 -3.61 -3.62 13.69
N VAL A 40 -4.32 -3.26 14.76
CA VAL A 40 -4.29 -3.98 16.05
C VAL A 40 -4.80 -5.41 15.89
N LYS A 41 -5.86 -5.62 15.11
CA LYS A 41 -6.42 -6.95 14.83
C LYS A 41 -5.45 -7.83 14.05
N ILE A 42 -4.75 -7.28 13.06
CA ILE A 42 -3.75 -8.02 12.27
C ILE A 42 -2.47 -8.24 13.08
N ARG A 43 -2.10 -7.28 13.93
CA ARG A 43 -0.90 -7.29 14.78
C ARG A 43 0.36 -7.65 13.96
N PRO A 44 0.70 -6.86 12.93
CA PRO A 44 1.87 -7.15 12.10
C PRO A 44 3.16 -7.04 12.92
N SER A 45 4.18 -7.82 12.58
CA SER A 45 5.53 -7.67 13.14
C SER A 45 6.31 -6.53 12.45
N VAL A 46 5.96 -6.22 11.20
CA VAL A 46 6.62 -5.20 10.39
C VAL A 46 5.58 -4.39 9.62
N ILE A 47 5.75 -3.08 9.57
CA ILE A 47 5.00 -2.16 8.71
C ILE A 47 5.98 -1.51 7.73
N ALA A 48 5.84 -1.84 6.45
CA ALA A 48 6.63 -1.25 5.39
C ALA A 48 6.06 0.12 4.99
N VAL A 49 6.92 1.11 4.81
CA VAL A 49 6.55 2.47 4.37
C VAL A 49 7.49 2.94 3.28
N THR A 50 7.02 3.77 2.37
CA THR A 50 7.88 4.36 1.33
C THR A 50 8.64 5.56 1.89
N GLU A 51 9.86 5.79 1.41
CA GLU A 51 10.58 7.03 1.69
C GLU A 51 9.78 8.28 1.28
N GLY A 52 9.76 9.28 2.16
CA GLY A 52 9.00 10.51 1.95
C GLY A 52 7.49 10.38 2.23
N ASP A 53 7.04 9.31 2.92
CA ASP A 53 5.64 9.15 3.31
C ASP A 53 5.18 10.29 4.24
N VAL A 54 4.21 11.08 3.76
CA VAL A 54 3.65 12.25 4.46
C VAL A 54 2.94 11.90 5.77
N ILE A 55 2.47 10.66 5.92
CA ILE A 55 1.78 10.18 7.12
C ILE A 55 2.65 9.24 7.98
N LEU A 56 3.97 9.26 7.79
CA LEU A 56 4.92 8.40 8.51
C LEU A 56 4.71 8.41 10.03
N LYS A 57 4.55 9.60 10.64
CA LYS A 57 4.35 9.75 12.10
C LYS A 57 3.13 8.97 12.61
N LYS A 58 2.05 8.90 11.83
CA LYS A 58 0.85 8.13 12.20
C LYS A 58 1.14 6.63 12.18
N LYS A 59 1.87 6.15 11.16
CA LYS A 59 2.26 4.75 11.01
C LYS A 59 3.25 4.31 12.09
N GLU A 60 4.19 5.17 12.47
CA GLU A 60 5.12 4.93 13.59
C GLU A 60 4.36 4.78 14.92
N ARG A 61 3.35 5.61 15.16
CA ARG A 61 2.48 5.47 16.34
C ARG A 61 1.72 4.14 16.33
N GLN A 62 1.14 3.76 15.18
CA GLN A 62 0.44 2.48 15.03
C GLN A 62 1.39 1.30 15.27
N ALA A 63 2.60 1.34 14.70
CA ALA A 63 3.63 0.33 14.90
C ALA A 63 3.99 0.17 16.39
N LYS A 64 4.20 1.30 17.10
CA LYS A 64 4.48 1.29 18.54
C LYS A 64 3.36 0.65 19.36
N ILE A 65 2.09 0.85 18.98
CA ILE A 65 0.94 0.26 19.68
C ILE A 65 0.91 -1.27 19.55
N VAL A 66 1.26 -1.80 18.37
CA VAL A 66 1.21 -3.26 18.12
C VAL A 66 2.55 -3.98 18.34
N GLY A 67 3.62 -3.23 18.64
CA GLY A 67 4.97 -3.77 18.77
C GLY A 67 5.62 -4.11 17.42
N ALA A 68 5.22 -3.45 16.33
CA ALA A 68 5.80 -3.65 15.01
C ALA A 68 7.06 -2.79 14.81
N SER A 69 7.94 -3.25 13.92
CA SER A 69 9.04 -2.44 13.39
C SER A 69 8.62 -1.70 12.11
N ILE A 70 9.14 -0.48 11.90
CA ILE A 70 8.95 0.26 10.66
C ILE A 70 10.15 0.01 9.74
N VAL A 71 9.89 -0.41 8.50
CA VAL A 71 10.91 -0.56 7.45
C VAL A 71 10.63 0.47 6.34
N LYS A 72 11.59 1.35 6.09
CA LYS A 72 11.52 2.35 5.02
C LYS A 72 12.07 1.74 3.73
N ILE A 73 11.27 1.79 2.66
CA ILE A 73 11.61 1.28 1.33
C ILE A 73 11.90 2.47 0.40
N PRO A 74 13.05 2.47 -0.31
CA PRO A 74 13.38 3.52 -1.25
C PRO A 74 12.31 3.74 -2.31
N LYS A 75 12.04 5.01 -2.63
CA LYS A 75 11.12 5.36 -3.70
C LYS A 75 11.80 5.19 -5.05
N MET A 76 11.53 4.08 -5.74
CA MET A 76 12.04 3.88 -7.10
C MET A 76 11.33 4.80 -8.09
N LYS A 77 12.12 5.47 -8.96
CA LYS A 77 11.59 6.17 -10.14
C LYS A 77 11.36 5.15 -11.25
N ALA A 78 10.31 4.34 -11.12
CA ALA A 78 9.85 3.50 -12.22
C ALA A 78 8.95 4.32 -13.17
N LEU A 79 9.04 4.03 -14.47
CA LEU A 79 8.08 4.55 -15.45
C LEU A 79 6.72 3.88 -15.18
N SER A 80 5.65 4.66 -15.04
CA SER A 80 4.30 4.12 -15.02
C SER A 80 3.98 3.40 -16.34
N THR A 81 2.97 2.53 -16.35
CA THR A 81 2.51 1.88 -17.60
C THR A 81 2.21 2.90 -18.70
N SER A 82 1.62 4.05 -18.35
CA SER A 82 1.42 5.17 -19.29
C SER A 82 2.73 5.78 -19.80
N GLN A 83 3.75 5.88 -18.94
CA GLN A 83 5.08 6.34 -19.37
C GLN A 83 5.79 5.31 -20.25
N ILE A 84 5.54 4.02 -20.04
CA ILE A 84 6.05 2.93 -20.87
C ILE A 84 5.35 2.94 -22.25
N SER A 85 4.02 3.04 -22.32
CA SER A 85 3.28 3.14 -23.60
C SER A 85 3.75 4.33 -24.43
N LYS A 86 3.89 5.49 -23.79
CA LYS A 86 4.39 6.71 -24.45
C LYS A 86 5.84 6.57 -24.93
N LEU A 87 6.69 5.89 -24.17
CA LEU A 87 8.07 5.61 -24.57
C LEU A 87 8.14 4.63 -25.75
N LEU A 88 7.23 3.64 -25.78
CA LEU A 88 7.15 2.62 -26.82
C LEU A 88 6.30 3.03 -28.03
N GLN A 89 5.73 4.24 -28.05
CA GLN A 89 4.85 4.75 -29.11
C GLN A 89 3.65 3.82 -29.39
N LEU A 90 3.11 3.21 -28.33
CA LEU A 90 1.94 2.33 -28.40
C LEU A 90 0.61 3.09 -28.17
N ASP A 91 0.67 4.43 -28.18
CA ASP A 91 -0.45 5.35 -27.94
C ASP A 91 -1.37 5.48 -29.17
#